data_AF-A0A7C5UWS5-F1
#
_entry.id   AF-A0A7C5UWS5-F1
#
_cell.length_a   1.000
_cell.length_b   1.000
_cell.length_c   1.000
_cell.angle_alpha   90.00
_cell.angle_beta   90.00
_cell.angle_gamma   90.00
#
_symmetry.space_group_name_H-M   'P 1'
#
loop_
_entity.id
_entity.type
_entity.pdbx_description
1 polymer ?
#
loop_
_entity_poly.entity_id
_entity_poly.type
_entity_poly.pdbx_seq_one_letter_code
_entity_poly.pdbx_strand_id
1 'polypeptide(L)'
;MGKSGRDEAMNRMRLILPGLAAAILCGTLSLFAGDAAAVKPCSDAKNKMDDVYCIGQRNVAHRSIISVQKEIGIGKKYADEIDRSSKLVKDPVITEYVNRVEQNIAENSDAKVPITVKVIDSPEINAFTLPGGFIYVNTGLLHAAGSEAQLAGVLAHETAHVACRHWASSATKQTLLQYAMIPLIFTPMSYPVYIGLSEGLNFGVPLAFLKFSRDDEQQADFLGLQYMWKAGYDPDAYLSMFAKIIQEQRRSPGSVPSIFMDHPPTRERIINAEEEIKTILPKRSEYLVSDSEFQNVHERLDDLLSHIKKVEAASNKPTLEKREPGSGQPASTNGGQTTESDKPPVLKRRD
;
A
#
# COMPACT_ATOMS: atom_id res chain seq x y z
N MET A 1 -38.04 -80.04 28.10
CA MET A 1 -37.89 -78.57 28.29
C MET A 1 -38.08 -77.87 26.93
N GLY A 2 -38.45 -76.58 26.92
CA GLY A 2 -38.33 -75.69 25.75
C GLY A 2 -39.46 -75.77 24.70
N LYS A 3 -40.21 -74.67 24.53
CA LYS A 3 -41.21 -74.44 23.45
C LYS A 3 -40.53 -73.57 22.36
N SER A 4 -40.75 -73.76 21.05
CA SER A 4 -41.86 -73.21 20.23
C SER A 4 -42.20 -71.74 20.55
N GLY A 5 -42.22 -70.79 19.60
CA GLY A 5 -42.01 -70.82 18.13
C GLY A 5 -42.60 -69.54 17.50
N ARG A 6 -42.75 -69.50 16.15
CA ARG A 6 -43.54 -68.51 15.36
C ARG A 6 -42.99 -67.08 15.24
N ASP A 7 -43.28 -66.25 14.23
CA ASP A 7 -43.87 -66.37 12.85
C ASP A 7 -43.47 -65.05 12.11
N GLU A 8 -43.55 -64.84 10.78
CA GLU A 8 -44.01 -65.62 9.61
C GLU A 8 -43.20 -65.19 8.34
N ALA A 9 -43.65 -65.56 7.13
CA ALA A 9 -43.26 -64.92 5.85
C ALA A 9 -44.51 -64.61 5.02
N MET A 10 -44.53 -63.58 4.15
CA MET A 10 -45.14 -63.60 2.80
C MET A 10 -45.24 -62.22 2.09
N ASN A 11 -45.14 -62.26 0.75
CA ASN A 11 -45.65 -61.29 -0.24
C ASN A 11 -44.92 -59.90 -0.34
N ARG A 12 -44.62 -59.34 -1.52
CA ARG A 12 -45.26 -59.48 -2.85
C ARG A 12 -44.30 -59.41 -4.07
N MET A 13 -44.71 -60.11 -5.14
CA MET A 13 -44.50 -59.88 -6.59
C MET A 13 -43.10 -59.60 -7.20
N ARG A 14 -42.66 -60.50 -8.10
CA ARG A 14 -41.94 -60.16 -9.36
C ARG A 14 -42.98 -59.59 -10.37
N LEU A 15 -42.73 -59.08 -11.58
CA LEU A 15 -41.68 -59.24 -12.59
C LEU A 15 -42.01 -58.26 -13.75
N ILE A 16 -41.07 -57.51 -14.37
CA ILE A 16 -41.04 -57.17 -15.82
C ILE A 16 -39.58 -56.82 -16.24
N LEU A 17 -39.06 -57.47 -17.29
CA LEU A 17 -38.03 -57.00 -18.24
C LEU A 17 -38.74 -56.85 -19.61
N PRO A 18 -38.27 -56.10 -20.65
CA PRO A 18 -36.86 -56.02 -21.09
C PRO A 18 -36.39 -54.69 -21.79
N GLY A 19 -35.15 -54.65 -22.30
CA GLY A 19 -34.90 -54.18 -23.68
C GLY A 19 -34.14 -52.85 -23.97
N LEU A 20 -33.00 -53.00 -24.67
CA LEU A 20 -32.39 -52.12 -25.70
C LEU A 20 -31.85 -50.67 -25.40
N ALA A 21 -30.51 -50.58 -25.43
CA ALA A 21 -29.66 -49.72 -26.29
C ALA A 21 -29.88 -48.20 -26.46
N ALA A 22 -28.81 -47.41 -26.20
CA ALA A 22 -28.41 -46.25 -27.01
C ALA A 22 -26.91 -45.89 -26.82
N ALA A 23 -26.28 -45.37 -27.88
CA ALA A 23 -24.84 -45.11 -28.00
C ALA A 23 -24.25 -44.07 -27.03
N ILE A 24 -23.00 -44.27 -26.61
CA ILE A 24 -22.14 -43.22 -26.03
C ILE A 24 -21.36 -42.56 -27.17
N LEU A 25 -21.58 -41.26 -27.37
CA LEU A 25 -20.93 -40.48 -28.42
C LEU A 25 -19.48 -40.17 -28.01
N CYS A 26 -18.51 -40.44 -28.90
CA CYS A 26 -17.10 -40.14 -28.66
C CYS A 26 -16.85 -38.63 -28.85
N GLY A 27 -16.86 -37.87 -27.75
CA GLY A 27 -16.44 -36.48 -27.72
C GLY A 27 -14.95 -36.38 -27.40
N THR A 28 -14.14 -35.94 -28.37
CA THR A 28 -12.71 -35.69 -28.18
C THR A 28 -12.50 -34.47 -27.29
N LEU A 29 -12.33 -34.70 -25.99
CA LEU A 29 -11.87 -33.68 -25.06
C LEU A 29 -10.39 -33.40 -25.34
N SER A 30 -10.09 -32.32 -26.04
CA SER A 30 -8.70 -31.86 -26.22
C SER A 30 -8.13 -31.44 -24.87
N LEU A 31 -7.29 -32.29 -24.28
CA LEU A 31 -6.47 -31.89 -23.15
C LEU A 31 -5.48 -30.82 -23.64
N PHE A 32 -5.72 -29.57 -23.26
CA PHE A 32 -4.66 -28.58 -23.18
C PHE A 32 -3.71 -29.01 -22.06
N ALA A 33 -2.66 -29.75 -22.43
CA ALA A 33 -1.51 -29.96 -21.58
C ALA A 33 -0.73 -28.64 -21.47
N GLY A 34 -1.23 -27.73 -20.63
CA GLY A 34 -0.41 -26.63 -20.14
C GLY A 34 0.73 -27.22 -19.32
N ASP A 35 1.95 -26.76 -19.57
CA ASP A 35 3.12 -27.17 -18.80
C ASP A 35 2.97 -26.71 -17.34
N ALA A 36 2.40 -27.58 -16.51
CA ALA A 36 2.48 -27.51 -15.06
C ALA A 36 3.93 -27.82 -14.66
N ALA A 37 4.82 -26.86 -14.92
CA ALA A 37 6.22 -26.90 -14.50
C ALA A 37 6.24 -27.21 -13.00
N ALA A 38 6.69 -28.43 -12.66
CA ALA A 38 6.61 -28.93 -11.29
C ALA A 38 7.26 -27.93 -10.33
N VAL A 39 6.47 -27.39 -9.41
CA VAL A 39 6.93 -26.43 -8.41
C VAL A 39 8.08 -27.08 -7.65
N LYS A 40 9.30 -26.60 -7.85
CA LYS A 40 10.46 -27.12 -7.15
C LYS A 40 10.22 -26.96 -5.65
N PRO A 41 10.39 -28.01 -4.84
CA PRO A 41 10.32 -27.86 -3.39
C PRO A 41 11.45 -26.94 -2.92
N CYS A 42 11.17 -26.12 -1.91
CA CYS A 42 12.17 -25.32 -1.20
C CYS A 42 13.38 -26.18 -0.83
N SER A 43 14.58 -25.73 -1.19
CA SER A 43 15.80 -26.52 -0.99
C SER A 43 16.41 -26.32 0.40
N ASP A 44 17.24 -27.29 0.81
CA ASP A 44 18.07 -27.18 2.03
C ASP A 44 19.29 -26.26 1.84
N ALA A 45 19.17 -25.22 1.02
CA ALA A 45 20.24 -24.26 0.74
C ALA A 45 20.75 -23.57 2.02
N LYS A 46 22.08 -23.37 2.07
CA LYS A 46 22.76 -22.69 3.20
C LYS A 46 22.34 -21.22 3.35
N ASN A 47 22.03 -20.55 2.25
CA ASN A 47 21.38 -19.24 2.26
C ASN A 47 19.98 -19.40 1.66
N LYS A 48 18.95 -19.39 2.51
CA LYS A 48 17.55 -19.57 2.06
C LYS A 48 16.99 -18.33 1.35
N MET A 49 17.68 -17.19 1.40
CA MET A 49 17.20 -15.94 0.80
C MET A 49 17.34 -15.90 -0.72
N ASP A 50 18.27 -16.67 -1.28
CA ASP A 50 18.49 -16.75 -2.73
C ASP A 50 17.57 -17.81 -3.38
N ASP A 51 16.91 -18.65 -2.57
CA ASP A 51 15.95 -19.66 -3.04
C ASP A 51 14.53 -19.09 -3.07
N VAL A 52 14.11 -18.67 -4.26
CA VAL A 52 12.75 -18.17 -4.54
C VAL A 52 11.64 -19.21 -4.32
N TYR A 53 11.96 -20.50 -4.26
CA TYR A 53 10.98 -21.55 -3.96
C TYR A 53 10.74 -21.69 -2.44
N CYS A 54 11.56 -21.06 -1.60
CA CYS A 54 11.38 -21.03 -0.15
C CYS A 54 10.52 -19.87 0.36
N ILE A 55 10.13 -18.91 -0.49
CA ILE A 55 9.31 -17.74 -0.09
C ILE A 55 8.02 -18.20 0.59
N GLY A 56 7.73 -17.62 1.76
CA GLY A 56 6.66 -18.01 2.68
C GLY A 56 7.16 -18.85 3.85
N GLN A 57 8.30 -19.55 3.68
CA GLN A 57 8.93 -20.41 4.70
C GLN A 57 10.23 -19.81 5.27
N ARG A 58 10.69 -18.66 4.77
CA ARG A 58 11.93 -18.03 5.23
C ARG A 58 11.68 -17.21 6.49
N ASN A 59 12.76 -16.97 7.24
CA ASN A 59 12.74 -16.05 8.37
C ASN A 59 13.56 -14.80 8.03
N VAL A 60 12.92 -13.87 7.31
CA VAL A 60 13.49 -12.58 6.92
C VAL A 60 13.43 -11.52 8.03
N ALA A 61 12.65 -11.79 9.08
CA ALA A 61 12.35 -10.84 10.14
C ALA A 61 13.57 -10.53 11.03
N HIS A 62 13.92 -9.25 11.13
CA HIS A 62 14.96 -8.77 12.03
C HIS A 62 14.63 -9.05 13.50
N ARG A 63 15.67 -9.30 14.30
CA ARG A 63 15.51 -9.43 15.76
C ARG A 63 15.21 -8.06 16.36
N SER A 64 14.17 -8.00 17.19
CA SER A 64 13.68 -6.77 17.80
C SER A 64 13.29 -7.04 19.26
N ILE A 65 13.49 -6.05 20.13
CA ILE A 65 12.96 -6.09 21.52
C ILE A 65 11.45 -5.82 21.56
N ILE A 66 10.87 -5.35 20.45
CA ILE A 66 9.44 -5.14 20.29
C ILE A 66 8.83 -6.46 19.78
N SER A 67 7.90 -7.03 20.54
CA SER A 67 7.16 -8.20 20.11
C SER A 67 6.21 -7.87 18.96
N VAL A 68 5.90 -8.87 18.11
CA VAL A 68 5.00 -8.70 16.95
C VAL A 68 3.63 -8.14 17.38
N GLN A 69 3.08 -8.61 18.50
CA GLN A 69 1.80 -8.10 19.03
C GLN A 69 1.89 -6.64 19.50
N LYS A 70 3.02 -6.22 20.09
CA LYS A 70 3.25 -4.82 20.47
C LYS A 70 3.44 -3.93 19.24
N GLU A 71 4.09 -4.45 18.19
CA GLU A 71 4.25 -3.78 16.91
C GLU A 71 2.91 -3.52 16.23
N ILE A 72 2.06 -4.55 16.08
CA ILE A 72 0.69 -4.42 15.55
C ILE A 72 -0.13 -3.41 16.38
N GLY A 73 -0.01 -3.45 17.72
CA GLY A 73 -0.69 -2.50 18.61
C GLY A 73 -0.21 -1.05 18.49
N ILE A 74 1.03 -0.81 18.05
CA ILE A 74 1.57 0.52 17.73
C ILE A 74 1.11 0.94 16.34
N GLY A 75 1.24 0.04 15.35
CA GLY A 75 0.75 0.23 13.99
C GLY A 75 -0.70 0.66 13.92
N LYS A 76 -1.57 -0.04 14.65
CA LYS A 76 -2.99 0.30 14.74
C LYS A 76 -3.23 1.72 15.26
N LYS A 77 -2.47 2.18 16.26
CA LYS A 77 -2.61 3.56 16.78
C LYS A 77 -2.20 4.61 15.76
N TYR A 78 -1.17 4.34 14.95
CA TYR A 78 -0.80 5.24 13.85
C TYR A 78 -1.81 5.17 12.69
N ALA A 79 -2.32 3.98 12.35
CA ALA A 79 -3.39 3.82 11.37
C ALA A 79 -4.67 4.57 11.78
N ASP A 80 -5.08 4.46 13.05
CA ASP A 80 -6.24 5.20 13.60
C ASP A 80 -6.05 6.73 13.51
N GLU A 81 -4.81 7.24 13.54
CA GLU A 81 -4.48 8.68 13.44
C GLU A 81 -4.40 9.15 11.98
N ILE A 82 -3.79 8.35 11.10
CA ILE A 82 -3.77 8.60 9.64
C ILE A 82 -5.19 8.56 9.07
N ASP A 83 -6.02 7.60 9.48
CA ASP A 83 -7.43 7.49 9.05
C ASP A 83 -8.28 8.71 9.44
N ARG A 84 -7.93 9.42 10.52
CA ARG A 84 -8.62 10.62 10.99
C ARG A 84 -8.13 11.91 10.32
N SER A 85 -6.86 11.94 9.96
CA SER A 85 -6.17 13.14 9.44
C SER A 85 -6.08 13.19 7.92
N SER A 86 -6.19 12.04 7.24
CA SER A 86 -6.14 11.93 5.78
C SER A 86 -7.53 11.81 5.14
N LYS A 87 -7.65 12.23 3.88
CA LYS A 87 -8.81 11.92 3.04
C LYS A 87 -8.65 10.50 2.50
N LEU A 88 -9.44 9.54 2.97
CA LEU A 88 -9.45 8.20 2.38
C LEU A 88 -10.37 8.13 1.16
N VAL A 89 -9.93 7.44 0.10
CA VAL A 89 -10.79 7.08 -1.04
C VAL A 89 -11.84 6.08 -0.58
N LYS A 90 -13.09 6.32 -0.96
CA LYS A 90 -14.26 5.50 -0.58
C LYS A 90 -14.90 4.77 -1.75
N ASP A 91 -14.28 4.83 -2.92
CA ASP A 91 -14.78 4.13 -4.10
C ASP A 91 -14.46 2.63 -3.99
N PRO A 92 -15.47 1.75 -3.90
CA PRO A 92 -15.25 0.34 -3.62
C PRO A 92 -14.50 -0.38 -4.75
N VAL A 93 -14.61 0.08 -6.00
CA VAL A 93 -13.91 -0.54 -7.12
C VAL A 93 -12.42 -0.27 -7.02
N ILE A 94 -12.04 0.97 -6.71
CA ILE A 94 -10.63 1.34 -6.51
C ILE A 94 -10.06 0.65 -5.26
N THR A 95 -10.78 0.65 -4.14
CA THR A 95 -10.25 0.07 -2.89
C THR A 95 -10.16 -1.46 -2.93
N GLU A 96 -11.13 -2.16 -3.51
CA GLU A 96 -11.06 -3.63 -3.64
C GLU A 96 -10.00 -4.06 -4.67
N TYR A 97 -9.80 -3.28 -5.74
CA TYR A 97 -8.73 -3.53 -6.70
C TYR A 97 -7.36 -3.49 -6.01
N VAL A 98 -7.05 -2.39 -5.31
CA VAL A 98 -5.77 -2.23 -4.59
C VAL A 98 -5.62 -3.29 -3.50
N ASN A 99 -6.70 -3.61 -2.78
CA ASN A 99 -6.70 -4.70 -1.81
C ASN A 99 -6.35 -6.05 -2.46
N ARG A 100 -6.95 -6.41 -3.60
CA ARG A 100 -6.66 -7.68 -4.28
C ARG A 100 -5.21 -7.77 -4.76
N VAL A 101 -4.65 -6.70 -5.31
CA VAL A 101 -3.23 -6.67 -5.72
C VAL A 101 -2.33 -6.88 -4.51
N GLU A 102 -2.58 -6.18 -3.39
CA GLU A 102 -1.81 -6.37 -2.15
C GLU A 102 -1.98 -7.78 -1.57
N GLN A 103 -3.20 -8.33 -1.48
CA GLN A 103 -3.38 -9.67 -0.91
C GLN A 103 -2.67 -10.75 -1.76
N ASN A 104 -2.67 -10.64 -3.09
CA ASN A 104 -1.89 -11.54 -3.96
C ASN A 104 -0.39 -11.49 -3.63
N ILE A 105 0.16 -10.29 -3.37
CA ILE A 105 1.55 -10.11 -2.97
C ILE A 105 1.80 -10.67 -1.57
N ALA A 106 0.92 -10.34 -0.61
CA ALA A 106 1.01 -10.77 0.78
C ALA A 106 1.01 -12.30 0.92
N GLU A 107 0.07 -12.99 0.25
CA GLU A 107 0.00 -14.46 0.19
C GLU A 107 1.26 -15.09 -0.44
N ASN A 108 1.91 -14.37 -1.37
CA ASN A 108 3.12 -14.80 -2.02
C ASN A 108 4.41 -14.30 -1.36
N SER A 109 4.34 -13.67 -0.18
CA SER A 109 5.49 -13.09 0.54
C SER A 109 6.00 -13.94 1.72
N ASP A 110 7.04 -13.48 2.41
CA ASP A 110 7.45 -14.00 3.72
C ASP A 110 6.73 -13.33 4.91
N ALA A 111 5.78 -12.41 4.70
CA ALA A 111 5.08 -11.71 5.78
C ALA A 111 4.42 -12.68 6.78
N LYS A 112 4.46 -12.34 8.07
CA LYS A 112 3.92 -13.15 9.19
C LYS A 112 2.84 -12.42 9.99
N VAL A 113 2.37 -11.28 9.48
CA VAL A 113 1.27 -10.49 10.03
C VAL A 113 0.25 -10.24 8.91
N PRO A 114 -1.05 -10.12 9.21
CA PRO A 114 -2.03 -9.73 8.20
C PRO A 114 -1.69 -8.35 7.63
N ILE A 115 -1.83 -8.17 6.31
CA ILE A 115 -1.62 -6.88 5.67
C ILE A 115 -2.96 -6.24 5.33
N THR A 116 -3.11 -4.97 5.73
CA THR A 116 -4.25 -4.11 5.41
C THR A 116 -3.75 -2.97 4.54
N VAL A 117 -4.28 -2.81 3.33
CA VAL A 117 -3.99 -1.65 2.48
C VAL A 117 -5.17 -0.68 2.44
N LYS A 118 -4.88 0.62 2.39
CA LYS A 118 -5.87 1.70 2.21
C LYS A 118 -5.38 2.71 1.17
N VAL A 119 -6.33 3.35 0.48
CA VAL A 119 -6.03 4.37 -0.53
C VAL A 119 -6.32 5.77 0.02
N ILE A 120 -5.30 6.64 0.01
CA ILE A 120 -5.40 8.05 0.39
C ILE A 120 -5.64 8.89 -0.86
N ASP A 121 -6.63 9.79 -0.83
CA ASP A 121 -6.79 10.87 -1.79
C ASP A 121 -5.68 11.91 -1.57
N SER A 122 -4.61 11.76 -2.34
CA SER A 122 -3.47 12.68 -2.38
C SER A 122 -2.80 12.59 -3.75
N PRO A 123 -2.53 13.72 -4.44
CA PRO A 123 -1.88 13.73 -5.75
C PRO A 123 -0.42 13.27 -5.70
N GLU A 124 0.10 12.97 -4.51
CA GLU A 124 1.46 12.52 -4.29
C GLU A 124 1.71 11.09 -4.81
N ILE A 125 2.79 10.89 -5.57
CA ILE A 125 3.33 9.58 -5.94
C ILE A 125 4.00 8.94 -4.71
N ASN A 126 3.19 8.27 -3.89
CA ASN A 126 3.54 7.75 -2.56
C ASN A 126 2.86 6.39 -2.30
N ALA A 127 3.58 5.44 -1.68
CA ALA A 127 2.99 4.44 -0.79
C ALA A 127 3.94 4.15 0.39
N PHE A 128 3.41 3.95 1.60
CA PHE A 128 4.18 3.68 2.81
C PHE A 128 3.55 2.59 3.67
N THR A 129 4.39 1.84 4.37
CA THR A 129 3.97 0.91 5.43
C THR A 129 4.15 1.47 6.83
N LEU A 130 3.16 1.22 7.68
CA LEU A 130 3.21 1.40 9.13
C LEU A 130 3.54 0.05 9.82
N PRO A 131 3.94 0.08 11.11
CA PRO A 131 4.34 -1.12 11.83
C PRO A 131 3.23 -2.18 11.84
N GLY A 132 3.59 -3.46 11.75
CA GLY A 132 2.62 -4.54 11.89
C GLY A 132 1.58 -4.69 10.77
N GLY A 133 1.85 -4.15 9.57
CA GLY A 133 1.13 -4.53 8.35
C GLY A 133 0.00 -3.58 7.90
N PHE A 134 0.13 -2.26 8.11
CA PHE A 134 -0.82 -1.30 7.55
C PHE A 134 -0.14 -0.49 6.44
N ILE A 135 -0.49 -0.75 5.18
CA ILE A 135 0.04 -0.07 4.00
C ILE A 135 -0.95 1.01 3.55
N TYR A 136 -0.42 2.16 3.14
CA TYR A 136 -1.20 3.26 2.58
C TYR A 136 -0.65 3.60 1.20
N VAL A 137 -1.54 3.72 0.21
CA VAL A 137 -1.25 4.05 -1.19
C VAL A 137 -1.92 5.36 -1.54
N ASN A 138 -1.19 6.32 -2.12
CA ASN A 138 -1.80 7.57 -2.55
C ASN A 138 -2.37 7.46 -3.98
N THR A 139 -3.46 8.18 -4.26
CA THR A 139 -4.06 8.24 -5.61
C THR A 139 -3.07 8.71 -6.67
N GLY A 140 -2.12 9.57 -6.31
CA GLY A 140 -1.00 9.98 -7.18
C GLY A 140 -0.09 8.82 -7.61
N LEU A 141 0.20 7.86 -6.72
CA LEU A 141 0.94 6.64 -7.10
C LEU A 141 0.10 5.78 -8.05
N LEU A 142 -1.17 5.58 -7.71
CA LEU A 142 -2.09 4.74 -8.47
C LEU A 142 -2.28 5.25 -9.91
N HIS A 143 -2.42 6.57 -10.07
CA HIS A 143 -2.47 7.25 -11.36
C HIS A 143 -1.12 7.27 -12.08
N ALA A 144 0.00 7.34 -11.34
CA ALA A 144 1.34 7.31 -11.91
C ALA A 144 1.80 5.92 -12.35
N ALA A 145 1.23 4.83 -11.83
CA ALA A 145 1.47 3.49 -12.37
C ALA A 145 0.93 3.41 -13.82
N GLY A 146 1.74 2.90 -14.75
CA GLY A 146 1.33 2.65 -16.15
C GLY A 146 0.82 1.23 -16.40
N SER A 147 0.87 0.37 -15.39
CA SER A 147 0.47 -1.04 -15.45
C SER A 147 0.28 -1.58 -14.02
N GLU A 148 -0.52 -2.64 -13.86
CA GLU A 148 -0.70 -3.31 -12.56
C GLU A 148 0.63 -3.74 -11.95
N ALA A 149 1.54 -4.30 -12.74
CA ALA A 149 2.86 -4.72 -12.26
C ALA A 149 3.70 -3.56 -11.70
N GLN A 150 3.57 -2.33 -12.23
CA GLN A 150 4.26 -1.18 -11.65
C GLN A 150 3.74 -0.83 -10.25
N LEU A 151 2.43 -0.95 -10.03
CA LEU A 151 1.83 -0.82 -8.70
C LEU A 151 2.26 -1.98 -7.78
N ALA A 152 2.18 -3.21 -8.29
CA ALA A 152 2.52 -4.42 -7.55
C ALA A 152 3.99 -4.43 -7.09
N GLY A 153 4.92 -3.90 -7.89
CA GLY A 153 6.32 -3.77 -7.50
C GLY A 153 6.53 -2.82 -6.31
N VAL A 154 5.80 -1.70 -6.25
CA VAL A 154 5.88 -0.78 -5.10
C VAL A 154 5.23 -1.41 -3.86
N LEU A 155 4.07 -2.05 -4.02
CA LEU A 155 3.39 -2.77 -2.94
C LEU A 155 4.26 -3.93 -2.38
N ALA A 156 4.95 -4.67 -3.24
CA ALA A 156 5.87 -5.74 -2.82
C ALA A 156 7.09 -5.22 -2.04
N HIS A 157 7.58 -4.01 -2.35
CA HIS A 157 8.62 -3.33 -1.56
C HIS A 157 8.10 -2.97 -0.15
N GLU A 158 6.91 -2.39 -0.05
CA GLU A 158 6.27 -2.10 1.25
C GLU A 158 5.98 -3.39 2.06
N THR A 159 5.52 -4.44 1.39
CA THR A 159 5.36 -5.80 1.96
C THR A 159 6.68 -6.34 2.52
N ALA A 160 7.81 -6.08 1.84
CA ALA A 160 9.13 -6.51 2.29
C ALA A 160 9.59 -5.77 3.56
N HIS A 161 9.31 -4.47 3.70
CA HIS A 161 9.54 -3.75 4.96
C HIS A 161 8.74 -4.33 6.13
N VAL A 162 7.48 -4.75 5.90
CA VAL A 162 6.64 -5.46 6.88
C VAL A 162 7.24 -6.83 7.23
N ALA A 163 7.56 -7.65 6.22
CA ALA A 163 8.07 -9.00 6.42
C ALA A 163 9.40 -9.00 7.19
N CYS A 164 10.31 -8.09 6.85
CA CYS A 164 11.59 -7.93 7.54
C CYS A 164 11.48 -7.25 8.91
N ARG A 165 10.33 -6.64 9.21
CA ARG A 165 10.09 -5.83 10.42
C ARG A 165 11.12 -4.70 10.54
N HIS A 166 11.44 -4.03 9.43
CA HIS A 166 12.45 -2.96 9.40
C HIS A 166 12.12 -1.84 10.39
N TRP A 167 10.84 -1.50 10.58
CA TRP A 167 10.43 -0.60 11.65
C TRP A 167 10.82 -1.08 13.05
N ALA A 168 10.50 -2.33 13.40
CA ALA A 168 10.79 -2.88 14.71
C ALA A 168 12.31 -3.03 14.96
N SER A 169 13.09 -3.22 13.89
CA SER A 169 14.55 -3.16 13.88
C SER A 169 15.03 -1.75 14.21
N SER A 170 14.60 -0.74 13.45
CA SER A 170 14.98 0.67 13.65
C SER A 170 14.55 1.23 15.01
N ALA A 171 13.33 0.96 15.45
CA ALA A 171 12.86 1.34 16.79
C ALA A 171 13.65 0.64 17.91
N THR A 172 14.14 -0.59 17.69
CA THR A 172 15.06 -1.26 18.63
C THR A 172 16.44 -0.60 18.64
N LYS A 173 17.01 -0.30 17.46
CA LYS A 173 18.29 0.41 17.32
C LYS A 173 18.23 1.76 18.05
N GLN A 174 17.15 2.52 17.89
CA GLN A 174 16.91 3.80 18.58
C GLN A 174 16.78 3.64 20.10
N THR A 175 15.99 2.66 20.57
CA THR A 175 15.81 2.40 22.02
C THR A 175 17.13 1.98 22.67
N LEU A 176 17.90 1.11 22.01
CA LEU A 176 19.21 0.66 22.48
C LEU A 176 20.23 1.80 22.52
N LEU A 177 20.24 2.66 21.50
CA LEU A 177 21.06 3.88 21.51
C LEU A 177 20.70 4.76 22.70
N GLN A 178 19.41 5.04 22.93
CA GLN A 178 18.96 5.84 24.07
C GLN A 178 19.44 5.26 25.42
N TYR A 179 19.41 3.94 25.59
CA TYR A 179 19.95 3.29 26.78
C TYR A 179 21.49 3.34 26.85
N ALA A 180 22.19 3.22 25.73
CA ALA A 180 23.64 3.37 25.67
C ALA A 180 24.13 4.79 26.00
N MET A 181 23.25 5.81 25.87
CA MET A 181 23.55 7.19 26.29
C MET A 181 23.41 7.42 27.81
N ILE A 182 22.74 6.53 28.56
CA ILE A 182 22.50 6.71 30.01
C ILE A 182 23.79 6.90 30.83
N PRO A 183 24.87 6.12 30.64
CA PRO A 183 26.14 6.32 31.35
C PRO A 183 26.78 7.70 31.12
N LEU A 184 26.50 8.35 29.99
CA LEU A 184 27.07 9.65 29.64
C LEU A 184 26.49 10.80 30.48
N ILE A 185 25.30 10.60 31.05
CA ILE A 185 24.65 11.52 32.00
C ILE A 185 25.45 11.58 33.32
N PHE A 186 25.98 10.44 33.76
CA PHE A 186 26.62 10.28 35.07
C PHE A 186 28.12 10.59 35.08
N THR A 187 28.72 10.88 33.92
CA THR A 187 30.17 11.15 33.79
C THR A 187 30.38 12.64 33.42
N PRO A 188 30.99 13.46 34.29
CA PRO A 188 31.07 14.92 34.08
C PRO A 188 31.71 15.36 32.76
N MET A 189 32.68 14.59 32.23
CA MET A 189 33.33 14.92 30.96
C MET A 189 32.49 14.60 29.71
N SER A 190 31.49 13.71 29.81
CA SER A 190 30.61 13.37 28.69
C SER A 190 29.25 14.07 28.75
N TYR A 191 28.92 14.74 29.85
CA TYR A 191 27.65 15.46 29.99
C TYR A 191 27.41 16.48 28.85
N PRO A 192 28.40 17.27 28.37
CA PRO A 192 28.19 18.16 27.21
C PRO A 192 27.88 17.40 25.91
N VAL A 193 28.47 16.20 25.75
CA VAL A 193 28.21 15.31 24.60
C VAL A 193 26.80 14.74 24.67
N TYR A 194 26.34 14.32 25.86
CA TYR A 194 24.97 13.88 26.09
C TYR A 194 23.95 14.97 25.71
N ILE A 195 24.16 16.21 26.17
CA ILE A 195 23.27 17.34 25.84
C ILE A 195 23.17 17.54 24.32
N GLY A 196 24.32 17.71 23.63
CA GLY A 196 24.33 17.94 22.18
C GLY A 196 23.76 16.79 21.34
N LEU A 197 23.83 15.53 21.81
CA LEU A 197 23.14 14.40 21.16
C LEU A 197 21.65 14.32 21.51
N SER A 198 21.25 14.71 22.73
CA SER A 198 19.85 14.68 23.16
C SER A 198 18.97 15.72 22.47
N GLU A 199 19.52 16.89 22.13
CA GLU A 199 18.81 17.95 21.41
C GLU A 199 18.41 17.55 19.98
N GLY A 200 19.15 16.62 19.35
CA GLY A 200 18.80 16.04 18.05
C GLY A 200 17.76 14.90 18.12
N LEU A 201 17.51 14.33 19.30
CA LEU A 201 16.62 13.18 19.52
C LEU A 201 15.24 13.65 19.99
N ASN A 202 14.54 14.39 19.12
CA ASN A 202 13.27 15.04 19.43
C ASN A 202 12.18 14.01 19.84
N PHE A 203 11.60 14.17 21.04
CA PHE A 203 10.68 13.19 21.68
C PHE A 203 9.23 13.19 21.13
N GLY A 204 8.97 13.84 19.99
CA GLY A 204 7.67 13.82 19.31
C GLY A 204 7.34 12.45 18.69
N VAL A 205 6.11 12.28 18.18
CA VAL A 205 5.75 11.10 17.37
C VAL A 205 6.75 10.99 16.21
N PRO A 206 7.62 9.97 16.19
CA PRO A 206 8.78 10.02 15.31
C PRO A 206 8.37 9.61 13.91
N LEU A 207 8.12 10.58 13.03
CA LEU A 207 8.05 10.40 11.57
C LEU A 207 9.32 9.74 10.99
N ALA A 208 10.37 9.57 11.80
CA ALA A 208 11.53 8.72 11.52
C ALA A 208 11.18 7.26 11.22
N PHE A 209 9.94 6.79 11.43
CA PHE A 209 9.50 5.51 10.87
C PHE A 209 9.49 5.46 9.34
N LEU A 210 9.42 6.62 8.68
CA LEU A 210 9.47 6.74 7.22
C LEU A 210 10.88 6.52 6.66
N LYS A 211 11.95 6.58 7.47
CA LYS A 211 13.33 6.44 6.96
C LYS A 211 13.98 5.15 7.41
N PHE A 212 14.05 4.19 6.50
CA PHE A 212 14.83 2.97 6.66
C PHE A 212 16.30 3.19 6.27
N SER A 213 17.20 2.32 6.73
CA SER A 213 18.62 2.42 6.38
C SER A 213 18.88 1.88 4.98
N ARG A 214 20.02 2.24 4.36
CA ARG A 214 20.38 1.75 3.01
C ARG A 214 20.40 0.21 2.90
N ASP A 215 20.68 -0.49 4.00
CA ASP A 215 20.70 -1.95 4.05
C ASP A 215 19.26 -2.50 4.09
N ASP A 216 18.38 -1.85 4.87
CA ASP A 216 16.94 -2.17 4.91
C ASP A 216 16.29 -1.92 3.53
N GLU A 217 16.67 -0.84 2.82
CA GLU A 217 16.23 -0.56 1.44
C GLU A 217 16.62 -1.67 0.46
N GLN A 218 17.90 -2.05 0.45
CA GLN A 218 18.40 -3.11 -0.44
C GLN A 218 17.76 -4.46 -0.12
N GLN A 219 17.52 -4.76 1.16
CA GLN A 219 16.79 -5.96 1.56
C GLN A 219 15.31 -5.93 1.13
N ALA A 220 14.68 -4.76 1.15
CA ALA A 220 13.29 -4.59 0.71
C ALA A 220 13.15 -4.65 -0.82
N ASP A 221 14.10 -4.10 -1.59
CA ASP A 221 14.19 -4.29 -3.05
C ASP A 221 14.31 -5.78 -3.38
N PHE A 222 15.26 -6.46 -2.73
CA PHE A 222 15.59 -7.86 -2.99
C PHE A 222 14.39 -8.79 -2.75
N LEU A 223 13.79 -8.68 -1.56
CA LEU A 223 12.64 -9.51 -1.22
C LEU A 223 11.38 -9.07 -1.97
N GLY A 224 11.22 -7.78 -2.25
CA GLY A 224 10.09 -7.25 -3.02
C GLY A 224 10.06 -7.78 -4.45
N LEU A 225 11.19 -7.78 -5.16
CA LEU A 225 11.31 -8.39 -6.50
C LEU A 225 10.93 -9.87 -6.50
N GLN A 226 11.31 -10.61 -5.47
CA GLN A 226 11.00 -12.03 -5.32
C GLN A 226 9.51 -12.28 -5.01
N TYR A 227 8.89 -11.45 -4.17
CA TYR A 227 7.45 -11.55 -3.88
C TYR A 227 6.62 -11.21 -5.12
N MET A 228 7.01 -10.14 -5.82
CA MET A 228 6.44 -9.72 -7.10
C MET A 228 6.53 -10.83 -8.15
N TRP A 229 7.73 -11.40 -8.34
CA TRP A 229 7.94 -12.55 -9.21
C TRP A 229 7.07 -13.74 -8.82
N LYS A 230 7.01 -14.07 -7.52
CA LYS A 230 6.24 -15.23 -7.03
C LYS A 230 4.75 -15.06 -7.29
N ALA A 231 4.20 -13.88 -6.99
CA ALA A 231 2.82 -13.45 -7.27
C ALA A 231 2.49 -13.40 -8.78
N GLY A 232 3.49 -13.56 -9.66
CA GLY A 232 3.32 -13.71 -11.10
C GLY A 232 3.59 -12.46 -11.92
N TYR A 233 3.89 -11.33 -11.28
CA TYR A 233 4.15 -10.06 -11.97
C TYR A 233 5.53 -10.00 -12.61
N ASP A 234 5.66 -9.18 -13.66
CA ASP A 234 6.92 -8.93 -14.36
C ASP A 234 7.89 -8.08 -13.52
N PRO A 235 9.04 -8.63 -13.06
CA PRO A 235 10.00 -7.89 -12.24
C PRO A 235 10.58 -6.63 -12.92
N ASP A 236 10.65 -6.59 -14.26
CA ASP A 236 11.14 -5.42 -15.00
C ASP A 236 10.18 -4.21 -14.87
N ALA A 237 8.93 -4.44 -14.45
CA ALA A 237 8.00 -3.36 -14.15
C ALA A 237 8.40 -2.57 -12.88
N TYR A 238 9.11 -3.17 -11.92
CA TYR A 238 9.66 -2.45 -10.76
C TYR A 238 10.71 -1.41 -11.19
N LEU A 239 11.66 -1.83 -12.03
CA LEU A 239 12.67 -0.95 -12.64
C LEU A 239 12.02 0.14 -13.51
N SER A 240 10.98 -0.23 -14.26
CA SER A 240 10.21 0.72 -15.08
C SER A 240 9.53 1.80 -14.23
N MET A 241 9.03 1.44 -13.04
CA MET A 241 8.46 2.40 -12.10
C MET A 241 9.52 3.37 -11.57
N PHE A 242 10.69 2.87 -11.13
CA PHE A 242 11.83 3.72 -10.74
C PHE A 242 12.25 4.69 -11.85
N ALA A 243 12.32 4.24 -13.11
CA ALA A 243 12.63 5.11 -14.24
C ALA A 243 11.59 6.23 -14.42
N LYS A 244 10.30 5.93 -14.21
CA LYS A 244 9.18 6.90 -14.29
C LYS A 244 9.26 7.95 -13.18
N ILE A 245 9.58 7.54 -11.95
CA ILE A 245 9.79 8.41 -10.79
C ILE A 245 10.95 9.38 -11.02
N ILE A 246 12.10 8.86 -11.48
CA ILE A 246 13.29 9.67 -11.80
C ILE A 246 12.98 10.65 -12.95
N GLN A 247 12.19 10.24 -13.94
CA GLN A 247 11.76 11.12 -15.02
C GLN A 247 10.88 12.28 -14.51
N GLU A 248 9.94 12.00 -13.62
CA GLU A 248 9.05 13.02 -13.06
C GLU A 248 9.83 14.02 -12.18
N GLN A 249 10.77 13.53 -11.37
CA GLN A 249 11.66 14.37 -10.55
C GLN A 249 12.51 15.33 -11.40
N ARG A 250 12.90 14.91 -12.61
CA ARG A 250 13.64 15.74 -13.57
C ARG A 250 12.76 16.76 -14.30
N ARG A 251 11.50 16.42 -14.58
CA ARG A 251 10.54 17.33 -15.24
C ARG A 251 10.15 18.48 -14.32
N SER A 252 9.90 18.16 -13.05
CA SER A 252 9.34 19.08 -12.08
C SER A 252 10.10 18.97 -10.76
N PRO A 253 11.29 19.59 -10.64
CA PRO A 253 12.10 19.55 -9.42
C PRO A 253 11.31 20.09 -8.22
N GLY A 254 11.02 19.22 -7.25
CA GLY A 254 10.21 19.53 -6.08
C GLY A 254 8.72 19.17 -6.17
N SER A 255 8.23 18.62 -7.29
CA SER A 255 6.86 18.05 -7.35
C SER A 255 6.80 16.56 -7.06
N VAL A 256 7.95 15.86 -7.03
CA VAL A 256 8.00 14.48 -6.55
C VAL A 256 7.95 14.50 -5.02
N PRO A 257 6.98 13.83 -4.38
CA PRO A 257 6.68 14.02 -2.97
C PRO A 257 7.47 13.09 -2.04
N SER A 258 7.13 13.14 -0.74
CA SER A 258 7.97 12.69 0.38
C SER A 258 8.56 11.30 0.24
N ILE A 259 7.86 10.33 -0.33
CA ILE A 259 8.30 8.94 -0.23
C ILE A 259 9.55 8.62 -1.06
N PHE A 260 9.87 9.42 -2.09
CA PHE A 260 11.18 9.33 -2.75
C PHE A 260 12.25 10.24 -2.13
N MET A 261 11.93 11.00 -1.07
CA MET A 261 12.91 11.54 -0.12
C MET A 261 13.20 10.58 1.04
N ASP A 262 12.31 9.62 1.25
CA ASP A 262 12.37 8.60 2.31
C ASP A 262 13.03 7.30 1.78
N HIS A 263 12.63 6.84 0.59
CA HIS A 263 13.12 5.64 -0.13
C HIS A 263 13.62 5.97 -1.56
N PRO A 264 14.62 6.85 -1.75
CA PRO A 264 15.04 7.35 -3.06
C PRO A 264 15.56 6.25 -4.01
N PRO A 265 15.15 6.21 -5.29
CA PRO A 265 15.69 5.27 -6.27
C PRO A 265 17.14 5.64 -6.63
N THR A 266 18.10 4.98 -6.00
CA THR A 266 19.53 5.20 -6.27
C THR A 266 20.00 4.35 -7.46
N ARG A 267 21.11 4.78 -8.09
CA ARG A 267 21.76 4.00 -9.15
C ARG A 267 22.19 2.61 -8.67
N GLU A 268 22.58 2.50 -7.41
CA GLU A 268 23.00 1.25 -6.76
C GLU A 268 21.82 0.27 -6.64
N ARG A 269 20.67 0.73 -6.13
CA ARG A 269 19.42 -0.05 -6.06
C ARG A 269 19.01 -0.59 -7.43
N ILE A 270 19.05 0.26 -8.47
CA ILE A 270 18.74 -0.14 -9.86
C ILE A 270 19.70 -1.23 -10.37
N ILE A 271 21.00 -1.11 -10.13
CA ILE A 271 21.99 -2.10 -10.57
C ILE A 271 21.78 -3.44 -9.85
N ASN A 272 21.56 -3.41 -8.53
CA ASN A 272 21.34 -4.61 -7.73
C ASN A 272 20.05 -5.34 -8.15
N ALA A 273 18.97 -4.59 -8.35
CA ALA A 273 17.70 -5.11 -8.87
C ALA A 273 17.86 -5.73 -10.28
N GLU A 274 18.57 -5.06 -11.18
CA GLU A 274 18.90 -5.60 -12.51
C GLU A 274 19.72 -6.90 -12.42
N GLU A 275 20.67 -7.00 -11.48
CA GLU A 275 21.51 -8.18 -11.29
C GLU A 275 20.68 -9.36 -10.75
N GLU A 276 19.82 -9.13 -9.76
CA GLU A 276 18.92 -10.13 -9.22
C GLU A 276 17.94 -10.69 -10.26
N ILE A 277 17.29 -9.83 -11.05
CA ILE A 277 16.37 -10.26 -12.11
C ILE A 277 17.09 -11.16 -13.13
N LYS A 278 18.38 -10.92 -13.38
CA LYS A 278 19.19 -11.70 -14.33
C LYS A 278 19.76 -12.99 -13.74
N THR A 279 20.02 -13.05 -12.44
CA THR A 279 20.82 -14.12 -11.80
C THR A 279 20.05 -15.02 -10.85
N ILE A 280 19.03 -14.50 -10.16
CA ILE A 280 18.28 -15.21 -9.12
C ILE A 280 16.89 -15.62 -9.62
N LEU A 281 16.17 -14.71 -10.29
CA LEU A 281 14.78 -14.93 -10.70
C LEU A 281 14.69 -15.86 -11.93
N PRO A 282 14.05 -17.05 -11.83
CA PRO A 282 13.83 -17.91 -12.98
C PRO A 282 12.89 -17.24 -14.00
N LYS A 283 13.27 -17.24 -15.27
CA LYS A 283 12.40 -16.74 -16.35
C LYS A 283 11.13 -17.56 -16.45
N ARG A 284 9.99 -16.87 -16.57
CA ARG A 284 8.67 -17.45 -16.88
C ARG A 284 8.38 -17.30 -18.37
N SER A 285 7.48 -18.13 -18.89
CA SER A 285 6.95 -17.98 -20.26
C SER A 285 6.06 -16.75 -20.41
N GLU A 286 5.33 -16.42 -19.34
CA GLU A 286 4.37 -15.33 -19.26
C GLU A 286 4.47 -14.67 -17.88
N TYR A 287 4.18 -13.37 -17.82
CA TYR A 287 4.13 -12.56 -16.61
C TYR A 287 2.86 -11.70 -16.63
N LEU A 288 2.31 -11.43 -15.44
CA LEU A 288 1.27 -10.44 -15.25
C LEU A 288 1.90 -9.05 -15.37
N VAL A 289 1.50 -8.28 -16.39
CA VAL A 289 1.97 -6.90 -16.60
C VAL A 289 0.86 -5.91 -16.31
N SER A 290 -0.28 -6.06 -16.98
CA SER A 290 -1.51 -5.31 -16.77
C SER A 290 -2.67 -6.10 -17.36
N ASP A 291 -3.85 -6.01 -16.77
CA ASP A 291 -5.09 -6.51 -17.36
C ASP A 291 -6.02 -5.35 -17.80
N SER A 292 -7.24 -5.68 -18.18
CA SER A 292 -8.30 -4.71 -18.50
C SER A 292 -8.93 -4.07 -17.26
N GLU A 293 -8.83 -4.71 -16.08
CA GLU A 293 -9.38 -4.17 -14.84
C GLU A 293 -8.54 -3.00 -14.33
N PHE A 294 -7.21 -3.07 -14.44
CA PHE A 294 -6.31 -1.95 -14.17
C PHE A 294 -6.69 -0.70 -14.97
N GLN A 295 -7.01 -0.85 -16.27
CA GLN A 295 -7.42 0.26 -17.12
C GLN A 295 -8.79 0.82 -16.70
N ASN A 296 -9.77 -0.04 -16.40
CA ASN A 296 -11.08 0.39 -15.88
C ASN A 296 -10.94 1.15 -14.54
N VAL A 297 -10.00 0.74 -13.69
CA VAL A 297 -9.68 1.41 -12.42
C VAL A 297 -8.95 2.73 -12.64
N HIS A 298 -8.07 2.81 -13.65
CA HIS A 298 -7.38 4.03 -14.03
C HIS A 298 -8.35 5.09 -14.59
N GLU A 299 -9.23 4.71 -15.52
CA GLU A 299 -10.31 5.58 -16.04
C GLU A 299 -11.24 6.08 -14.90
N ARG A 300 -11.62 5.18 -13.98
CA ARG A 300 -12.46 5.53 -12.83
C ARG A 300 -11.74 6.44 -11.82
N LEU A 301 -10.43 6.27 -11.68
CA LEU A 301 -9.58 7.15 -10.87
C LEU A 301 -9.48 8.54 -11.49
N ASP A 302 -9.32 8.65 -12.81
CA ASP A 302 -9.33 9.92 -13.55
C ASP A 302 -10.66 10.67 -13.35
N ASP A 303 -11.78 9.97 -13.44
CA ASP A 303 -13.11 10.55 -13.19
C ASP A 303 -13.23 11.08 -11.75
N LEU A 304 -12.77 10.31 -10.76
CA LEU A 304 -12.75 10.68 -9.33
C LEU A 304 -11.84 11.90 -9.09
N LEU A 305 -10.62 11.89 -9.60
CA LEU A 305 -9.66 13.01 -9.50
C LEU A 305 -10.18 14.26 -10.22
N SER A 306 -10.90 14.11 -11.34
CA SER A 306 -11.55 15.24 -12.03
C SER A 306 -12.67 15.85 -11.18
N HIS A 307 -13.44 15.02 -10.47
CA HIS A 307 -14.50 15.49 -9.56
C HIS A 307 -13.92 16.21 -8.35
N ILE A 308 -12.87 15.68 -7.73
CA ILE A 308 -12.18 16.33 -6.59
C ILE A 308 -11.66 17.71 -7.01
N LYS A 309 -10.94 17.80 -8.14
CA LYS A 309 -10.46 19.09 -8.69
C LYS A 309 -11.60 20.08 -8.95
N LYS A 310 -12.74 19.63 -9.49
CA LYS A 310 -13.93 20.48 -9.72
C LYS A 310 -14.54 20.98 -8.40
N VAL A 311 -14.62 20.14 -7.37
CA VAL A 311 -15.15 20.50 -6.05
C VAL A 311 -14.22 21.51 -5.35
N GLU A 312 -12.92 21.25 -5.31
CA GLU A 312 -11.95 22.17 -4.69
C GLU A 312 -11.90 23.53 -5.42
N ALA A 313 -11.98 23.53 -6.76
CA ALA A 313 -12.10 24.75 -7.55
C ALA A 313 -13.45 25.47 -7.39
N ALA A 314 -14.51 24.80 -6.91
CA ALA A 314 -15.77 25.43 -6.56
C ALA A 314 -15.75 26.03 -5.15
N SER A 315 -15.18 25.31 -4.17
CA SER A 315 -15.02 25.78 -2.78
C SER A 315 -14.08 26.98 -2.65
N ASN A 316 -13.08 27.10 -3.52
CA ASN A 316 -12.11 28.23 -3.50
C ASN A 316 -12.57 29.46 -4.30
N LYS A 317 -13.83 29.55 -4.76
CA LYS A 317 -14.35 30.75 -5.43
C LYS A 317 -14.80 31.80 -4.42
N PRO A 318 -14.53 33.10 -4.64
CA PRO A 318 -15.07 34.17 -3.81
C PRO A 318 -16.60 34.18 -3.85
N THR A 319 -17.24 33.87 -2.72
CA THR A 319 -18.70 33.97 -2.58
C THR A 319 -19.10 35.43 -2.44
N LEU A 320 -19.91 35.94 -3.36
CA LEU A 320 -20.53 37.26 -3.21
C LEU A 320 -21.67 37.16 -2.19
N GLU A 321 -21.43 37.58 -0.95
CA GLU A 321 -22.52 37.81 -0.01
C GLU A 321 -23.43 38.92 -0.56
N LYS A 322 -24.68 38.54 -0.87
CA LYS A 322 -25.72 39.51 -1.19
C LYS A 322 -26.10 40.21 0.12
N ARG A 323 -25.60 41.44 0.29
CA ARG A 323 -25.94 42.30 1.43
C ARG A 323 -27.46 42.44 1.52
N GLU A 324 -28.06 41.80 2.53
CA GLU A 324 -29.47 41.97 2.88
C GLU A 324 -29.76 43.48 3.02
N PRO A 325 -30.81 44.03 2.36
CA PRO A 325 -31.22 45.41 2.58
C PRO A 325 -31.73 45.51 4.02
N GLY A 326 -30.93 46.14 4.88
CA GLY A 326 -31.10 46.07 6.32
C GLY A 326 -32.52 46.41 6.77
N SER A 327 -33.13 45.50 7.53
CA SER A 327 -34.39 45.73 8.22
C SER A 327 -34.24 46.93 9.15
N GLY A 328 -34.80 48.08 8.75
CA GLY A 328 -34.68 49.32 9.51
C GLY A 328 -35.31 49.20 10.89
N GLN A 329 -34.50 49.25 11.94
CA GLN A 329 -34.99 49.70 13.24
C GLN A 329 -35.28 51.21 13.14
N PRO A 330 -36.45 51.69 13.59
CA PRO A 330 -36.77 53.11 13.56
C PRO A 330 -35.90 53.85 14.58
N ALA A 331 -34.89 54.56 14.09
CA ALA A 331 -34.14 55.52 14.90
C ALA A 331 -35.08 56.66 15.33
N SER A 332 -34.93 57.10 16.58
CA SER A 332 -35.74 58.15 17.19
C SER A 332 -35.75 59.44 16.36
N THR A 333 -36.94 60.03 16.20
CA THR A 333 -37.13 61.32 15.53
C THR A 333 -36.41 62.45 16.25
N ASN A 334 -35.63 63.26 15.52
CA ASN A 334 -35.65 64.72 15.68
C ASN A 334 -34.93 65.47 14.53
N GLY A 335 -35.73 66.17 13.72
CA GLY A 335 -35.41 67.47 13.12
C GLY A 335 -34.36 67.61 12.00
N GLY A 336 -34.80 68.06 10.81
CA GLY A 336 -34.01 69.01 10.00
C GLY A 336 -33.61 68.60 8.57
N GLN A 337 -34.52 68.82 7.61
CA GLN A 337 -34.29 69.26 6.21
C GLN A 337 -33.11 68.69 5.36
N THR A 338 -33.49 67.94 4.32
CA THR A 338 -32.98 67.90 2.91
C THR A 338 -31.83 68.87 2.53
N THR A 339 -30.81 68.49 1.75
CA THR A 339 -30.94 68.09 0.31
C THR A 339 -29.77 67.26 -0.27
N GLU A 340 -30.11 66.29 -1.13
CA GLU A 340 -29.50 65.94 -2.44
C GLU A 340 -27.97 66.09 -2.67
N SER A 341 -27.24 64.97 -2.79
CA SER A 341 -26.10 64.81 -3.75
C SER A 341 -25.49 63.40 -3.73
N ASP A 342 -26.16 62.41 -4.32
CA ASP A 342 -25.59 61.06 -4.48
C ASP A 342 -24.85 60.93 -5.83
N LYS A 343 -23.53 61.19 -5.82
CA LYS A 343 -22.63 61.00 -6.97
C LYS A 343 -21.55 59.97 -6.63
N PRO A 344 -21.37 58.92 -7.46
CA PRO A 344 -20.34 57.91 -7.19
C PRO A 344 -18.91 58.50 -7.30
N PRO A 345 -17.97 58.05 -6.44
CA PRO A 345 -16.63 58.64 -6.37
C PRO A 345 -15.76 58.27 -7.58
N VAL A 346 -15.07 59.27 -8.14
CA VAL A 346 -14.12 59.09 -9.25
C VAL A 346 -12.73 58.79 -8.70
N LEU A 347 -12.15 57.65 -9.11
CA LEU A 347 -10.78 57.26 -8.78
C LEU A 347 -9.78 58.16 -9.51
N LYS A 348 -8.92 58.87 -8.75
CA LYS A 348 -7.74 59.54 -9.32
C LYS A 348 -6.61 58.53 -9.53
N ARG A 349 -6.09 58.46 -10.76
CA ARG A 349 -4.81 57.84 -11.06
C ARG A 349 -3.70 58.69 -10.41
N ARG A 350 -2.72 58.05 -9.78
CA ARG A 350 -1.40 58.68 -9.55
C ARG A 350 -0.53 58.34 -10.74
N ASP A 351 0.18 59.35 -11.23
CA ASP A 351 1.31 59.20 -12.15
C ASP A 351 2.56 58.75 -11.38
#